data_AF-A0A1G1Q6X4-F1
#
_entry.id   AF-A0A1G1Q6X4-F1
#
_cell.length_a   1.000
_cell.length_b   1.000
_cell.length_c   1.000
_cell.angle_alpha   90.00
_cell.angle_beta   90.00
_cell.angle_gamma   90.00
#
_symmetry.space_group_name_H-M   'P 1'
#
loop_
_entity.id
_entity.type
_entity.pdbx_description
1 polymer ?
#
loop_
_entity_poly.entity_id
_entity_poly.type
_entity_poly.pdbx_seq_one_letter_code
_entity_poly.pdbx_strand_id
1 'polypeptide(L)'
;MNLNKRISRLANKAFIVVFIAYMLDVAFARLVAFGAGLYVAPVFLVAKTFFYGGIFATCVNFLIDERYQLDIKGFLLSCKKYFWTYIAYLALIIVVDMVFSFNLNYFNGWDFLYAKNHFQILTYPLIAFFIVKAKKLQGNEGCSKSPPIEVKEFLLILVLYFIDVGLFYIPQFIDLEEIEIARVTLLFSKYIQLYLFLYLGYFAVYPYRKTYIADPNAKELYLINPKPKGFLSYIHTFLYPKNPWLFFVLKALTPKDYAVKTFSNVDLLPEEYMPGKLVAITSFSSNVYEAYSIAKKFRARGSKVIMGGAHAGFLPDEALCFCDSVVIGEAESVWDKIIQDYENDRLQQKYYGEPRDNFYEKVDEYIIDVAERQRIIQIETTRGCKFSCDFCVIPSMTFKKIRHRPIENVIKILENFKMNKSTVLFLDNNIYAEPKYSIELFKALEKMNISWSGSASIDIAKDDEVLDLVKRSGCIQLLIGYEIAAVSIEKEKKGKFSMADQYLELSKKIMKKGIQIDAQFIFGFEKDNYKSLLDLWKFCFKLRPTITSVGLLTPLPGSKLYQRMLEQDKLLNLNWSSYSLDQIVFEHKNLNEKLTSFMAYVITLFYFFSTSSFGIKCFVAIAVSLFVVL
;
A
#
# COMPACT_ATOMS: atom_id res chain seq x y z
N MET A 1 -11.94 -12.50 21.47
CA MET A 1 -11.54 -11.07 21.53
C MET A 1 -12.74 -10.27 22.01
N ASN A 2 -12.58 -9.32 22.94
CA ASN A 2 -13.67 -8.44 23.37
C ASN A 2 -14.23 -7.66 22.15
N LEU A 3 -15.55 -7.73 21.93
CA LEU A 3 -16.24 -7.10 20.78
C LEU A 3 -15.84 -5.63 20.63
N ASN A 4 -15.72 -4.90 21.74
CA ASN A 4 -15.38 -3.48 21.74
C ASN A 4 -14.01 -3.23 21.12
N LYS A 5 -13.00 -4.04 21.49
CA LYS A 5 -11.65 -3.92 20.90
C LYS A 5 -11.66 -4.19 19.39
N ARG A 6 -12.57 -5.04 18.91
CA ARG A 6 -12.73 -5.31 17.48
C ARG A 6 -13.36 -4.14 16.75
N ILE A 7 -14.49 -3.64 17.25
CA ILE A 7 -15.22 -2.52 16.65
C ILE A 7 -14.36 -1.26 16.63
N SER A 8 -13.64 -0.94 17.71
CA SER A 8 -12.73 0.21 17.74
C SER A 8 -11.61 0.13 16.70
N ARG A 9 -11.05 -1.07 16.47
CA ARG A 9 -10.03 -1.26 15.41
C ARG A 9 -10.62 -1.05 14.02
N LEU A 10 -11.83 -1.56 13.78
CA LEU A 10 -12.52 -1.37 12.50
C LEU A 10 -12.84 0.11 12.25
N ALA A 11 -13.33 0.81 13.27
CA ALA A 11 -13.63 2.23 13.18
C ALA A 11 -12.37 3.06 12.89
N ASN A 12 -11.23 2.75 13.52
CA ASN A 12 -9.96 3.42 13.25
C ASN A 12 -9.48 3.20 11.81
N LYS A 13 -9.62 1.97 11.27
CA LYS A 13 -9.30 1.68 9.86
C LYS A 13 -10.21 2.41 8.88
N ALA A 14 -11.47 2.65 9.26
CA ALA A 14 -12.45 3.36 8.46
C ALA A 14 -12.46 4.89 8.70
N PHE A 15 -11.62 5.44 9.58
CA PHE A 15 -11.61 6.86 9.93
C PHE A 15 -11.45 7.78 8.70
N ILE A 16 -10.48 7.48 7.82
CA ILE A 16 -10.24 8.24 6.59
C ILE A 16 -11.53 8.31 5.74
N VAL A 17 -12.31 7.23 5.75
CA VAL A 17 -13.55 7.14 4.97
C VAL A 17 -14.66 7.99 5.59
N VAL A 18 -14.76 8.02 6.93
CA VAL A 18 -15.67 8.93 7.65
C VAL A 18 -15.28 10.38 7.42
N PHE A 19 -13.99 10.69 7.47
CA PHE A 19 -13.49 12.03 7.23
C PHE A 19 -13.82 12.51 5.80
N ILE A 20 -13.65 11.66 4.79
CA ILE A 20 -14.06 11.97 3.41
C ILE A 20 -15.58 12.19 3.33
N ALA A 21 -16.39 11.33 3.97
CA ALA A 21 -17.85 11.48 3.98
C ALA A 21 -18.30 12.79 4.64
N TYR A 22 -17.65 13.17 5.74
CA TYR A 22 -17.84 14.45 6.41
C TYR A 22 -17.47 15.62 5.50
N MET A 23 -16.30 15.58 4.85
CA MET A 23 -15.87 16.63 3.91
C MET A 23 -16.85 16.80 2.74
N LEU A 24 -17.42 15.69 2.25
CA LEU A 24 -18.48 15.72 1.23
C LEU A 24 -19.78 16.35 1.75
N ASP A 25 -20.16 16.07 3.00
CA ASP A 25 -21.33 16.67 3.64
C ASP A 25 -21.16 18.19 3.83
N VAL A 26 -19.96 18.63 4.26
CA VAL A 26 -19.61 20.06 4.38
C VAL A 26 -19.63 20.76 3.02
N ALA A 27 -19.02 20.14 2.00
CA ALA A 27 -19.00 20.68 0.64
C ALA A 27 -20.42 20.80 0.06
N PHE A 28 -21.27 19.79 0.25
CA PHE A 28 -22.66 19.81 -0.20
C PHE A 28 -23.47 20.93 0.48
N ALA A 29 -23.38 21.04 1.80
CA ALA A 29 -24.12 22.05 2.56
C ALA A 29 -23.77 23.49 2.10
N ARG A 30 -22.48 23.76 1.85
CA ARG A 30 -22.05 25.07 1.32
C ARG A 30 -22.54 25.33 -0.10
N LEU A 31 -22.45 24.35 -1.00
CA LEU A 31 -22.89 24.54 -2.39
C LEU A 31 -24.39 24.83 -2.51
N VAL A 32 -25.20 24.23 -1.63
CA VAL A 32 -26.64 24.53 -1.55
C VAL A 32 -26.87 25.96 -1.06
N ALA A 33 -26.09 26.43 -0.08
CA ALA A 33 -26.21 27.79 0.47
C ALA A 33 -25.81 28.90 -0.53
N PHE A 34 -24.90 28.64 -1.46
CA PHE A 34 -24.39 29.63 -2.43
C PHE A 34 -25.29 29.86 -3.67
N GLY A 35 -26.53 29.36 -3.71
CA GLY A 35 -27.47 29.59 -4.83
C GLY A 35 -27.15 28.88 -6.16
N ALA A 36 -25.93 28.36 -6.33
CA ALA A 36 -25.54 27.42 -7.39
C ALA A 36 -26.09 25.99 -7.17
N GLY A 37 -26.80 25.77 -6.05
CA GLY A 37 -27.27 24.47 -5.58
C GLY A 37 -28.17 23.73 -6.57
N LEU A 38 -29.04 24.40 -7.32
CA LEU A 38 -30.02 23.70 -8.19
C LEU A 38 -29.37 22.86 -9.31
N TYR A 39 -28.23 23.28 -9.86
CA TYR A 39 -27.57 22.57 -10.96
C TYR A 39 -26.50 21.58 -10.48
N VAL A 40 -25.89 21.84 -9.32
CA VAL A 40 -24.74 21.09 -8.81
C VAL A 40 -25.12 20.12 -7.69
N ALA A 41 -26.19 20.41 -6.92
CA ALA A 41 -26.66 19.54 -5.84
C ALA A 41 -27.04 18.13 -6.29
N PRO A 42 -27.69 17.90 -7.46
CA PRO A 42 -27.97 16.53 -7.92
C PRO A 42 -26.69 15.72 -8.16
N VAL A 43 -25.65 16.34 -8.73
CA VAL A 43 -24.35 15.70 -8.98
C VAL A 43 -23.67 15.32 -7.66
N PHE A 44 -23.66 16.24 -6.69
CA PHE A 44 -23.09 15.96 -5.36
C PHE A 44 -23.92 14.96 -4.56
N LEU A 45 -25.25 14.96 -4.69
CA LEU A 45 -26.11 13.96 -4.05
C LEU A 45 -25.85 12.56 -4.61
N VAL A 46 -25.67 12.43 -5.93
CA VAL A 46 -25.27 11.17 -6.58
C VAL A 46 -23.88 10.75 -6.11
N ALA A 47 -22.89 11.66 -6.11
CA ALA A 47 -21.55 11.39 -5.63
C ALA A 47 -21.56 10.93 -4.15
N LYS A 48 -22.25 11.67 -3.29
CA LYS A 48 -22.47 11.32 -1.88
C LYS A 48 -23.05 9.92 -1.74
N THR A 49 -24.16 9.64 -2.43
CA THR A 49 -24.82 8.33 -2.41
C THR A 49 -23.89 7.21 -2.86
N PHE A 50 -23.09 7.46 -3.90
CA PHE A 50 -22.07 6.55 -4.40
C PHE A 50 -20.97 6.25 -3.38
N PHE A 51 -20.43 7.28 -2.73
CA PHE A 51 -19.42 7.11 -1.69
C PHE A 51 -19.99 6.35 -0.50
N TYR A 52 -21.11 6.78 0.07
CA TYR A 52 -21.74 6.15 1.24
C TYR A 52 -22.07 4.66 1.02
N GLY A 53 -22.57 4.27 -0.17
CA GLY A 53 -22.78 2.86 -0.51
C GLY A 53 -21.48 2.03 -0.42
N GLY A 54 -20.34 2.60 -0.84
CA GLY A 54 -19.03 1.99 -0.68
C GLY A 54 -18.56 1.91 0.77
N ILE A 55 -18.84 2.93 1.59
CA ILE A 55 -18.48 2.96 3.03
C ILE A 55 -19.16 1.81 3.76
N PHE A 56 -20.49 1.73 3.66
CA PHE A 56 -21.28 0.70 4.34
C PHE A 56 -20.89 -0.69 3.84
N ALA A 57 -20.73 -0.88 2.53
CA ALA A 57 -20.30 -2.15 1.97
C ALA A 57 -18.91 -2.57 2.45
N THR A 58 -17.96 -1.64 2.54
CA THR A 58 -16.61 -1.94 3.02
C THR A 58 -16.62 -2.27 4.51
N CYS A 59 -17.42 -1.57 5.31
CA CYS A 59 -17.60 -1.89 6.71
C CYS A 59 -18.24 -3.28 6.90
N VAL A 60 -19.24 -3.64 6.10
CA VAL A 60 -19.82 -5.00 6.09
C VAL A 60 -18.78 -6.05 5.69
N ASN A 61 -17.93 -5.79 4.69
CA ASN A 61 -16.83 -6.70 4.32
C ASN A 61 -15.94 -7.00 5.53
N PHE A 62 -15.64 -5.99 6.35
CA PHE A 62 -14.85 -6.16 7.57
C PHE A 62 -15.60 -6.97 8.63
N LEU A 63 -16.91 -6.76 8.77
CA LEU A 63 -17.72 -7.46 9.78
C LEU A 63 -17.87 -8.97 9.49
N ILE A 64 -17.92 -9.38 8.22
CA ILE A 64 -18.03 -10.80 7.82
C ILE A 64 -16.68 -11.46 7.53
N ASP A 65 -15.56 -10.78 7.80
CA ASP A 65 -14.19 -11.26 7.57
C ASP A 65 -13.88 -11.66 6.12
N GLU A 66 -14.58 -11.07 5.15
CA GLU A 66 -14.30 -11.32 3.73
C GLU A 66 -13.09 -10.53 3.22
N ARG A 67 -12.82 -9.36 3.80
CA ARG A 67 -11.64 -8.54 3.47
C ARG A 67 -11.14 -7.82 4.71
N TYR A 68 -9.82 -7.71 4.84
CA TYR A 68 -9.16 -7.11 6.01
C TYR A 68 -8.50 -5.75 5.71
N GLN A 69 -8.59 -5.29 4.45
CA GLN A 69 -7.98 -4.06 3.94
C GLN A 69 -9.00 -3.15 3.27
N LEU A 70 -8.84 -1.84 3.48
CA LEU A 70 -9.50 -0.81 2.70
C LEU A 70 -8.56 -0.42 1.56
N ASP A 71 -8.80 -0.94 0.36
CA ASP A 71 -8.06 -0.54 -0.85
C ASP A 71 -8.97 0.32 -1.75
N ILE A 72 -8.43 1.36 -2.40
CA ILE A 72 -9.22 2.31 -3.20
C ILE A 72 -10.01 1.58 -4.30
N LYS A 73 -9.41 0.56 -4.93
CA LYS A 73 -10.05 -0.18 -6.02
C LYS A 73 -11.23 -1.01 -5.50
N GLY A 74 -11.08 -1.67 -4.36
CA GLY A 74 -12.10 -2.45 -3.66
C GLY A 74 -13.21 -1.56 -3.11
N PHE A 75 -12.86 -0.37 -2.61
CA PHE A 75 -13.81 0.66 -2.21
C PHE A 75 -14.63 1.16 -3.41
N LEU A 76 -13.99 1.58 -4.51
CA LEU A 76 -14.68 2.03 -5.72
C LEU A 76 -15.53 0.92 -6.37
N LEU A 77 -15.06 -0.33 -6.33
CA LEU A 77 -15.84 -1.48 -6.78
C LEU A 77 -17.08 -1.68 -5.89
N SER A 78 -16.91 -1.52 -4.57
CA SER A 78 -18.02 -1.55 -3.61
C SER A 78 -19.01 -0.41 -3.87
N CYS A 79 -18.53 0.82 -4.07
CA CYS A 79 -19.37 1.96 -4.46
C CYS A 79 -20.22 1.61 -5.69
N LYS A 80 -19.58 1.13 -6.77
CA LYS A 80 -20.28 0.78 -8.01
C LYS A 80 -21.29 -0.35 -7.83
N LYS A 81 -20.94 -1.38 -7.07
CA LYS A 81 -21.79 -2.57 -6.87
C LYS A 81 -23.01 -2.28 -5.98
N TYR A 82 -22.83 -1.49 -4.92
CA TYR A 82 -23.85 -1.28 -3.89
C TYR A 82 -24.53 0.08 -3.96
N PHE A 83 -24.23 0.90 -4.99
CA PHE A 83 -24.90 2.17 -5.25
C PHE A 83 -26.43 2.04 -5.23
N TRP A 84 -26.98 1.11 -6.00
CA TRP A 84 -28.43 0.89 -6.08
C TRP A 84 -29.02 0.32 -4.78
N THR A 85 -28.28 -0.52 -4.06
CA THR A 85 -28.68 -1.01 -2.74
C THR A 85 -28.82 0.14 -1.75
N TYR A 86 -27.89 1.10 -1.78
CA TYR A 86 -27.95 2.27 -0.92
C TYR A 86 -29.04 3.27 -1.34
N ILE A 87 -29.32 3.40 -2.64
CA ILE A 87 -30.49 4.18 -3.12
C ILE A 87 -31.79 3.58 -2.59
N ALA A 88 -31.97 2.26 -2.71
CA ALA A 88 -33.16 1.58 -2.21
C ALA A 88 -33.33 1.77 -0.70
N TYR A 89 -32.23 1.78 0.04
CA TYR A 89 -32.20 2.12 1.45
C TYR A 89 -32.66 3.56 1.74
N LEU A 90 -32.12 4.56 1.02
CA LEU A 90 -32.55 5.95 1.19
C LEU A 90 -34.04 6.13 0.88
N ALA A 91 -34.55 5.48 -0.16
CA ALA A 91 -35.97 5.48 -0.49
C ALA A 91 -36.81 4.87 0.64
N LEU A 92 -36.36 3.77 1.25
CA LEU A 92 -37.03 3.18 2.41
C LEU A 92 -37.08 4.12 3.60
N ILE A 93 -36.00 4.85 3.91
CA ILE A 93 -36.00 5.85 4.99
C ILE A 93 -37.03 6.95 4.70
N ILE A 94 -37.08 7.45 3.46
CA ILE A 94 -38.05 8.48 3.07
C ILE A 94 -39.48 7.98 3.26
N VAL A 95 -39.77 6.74 2.87
CA VAL A 95 -41.10 6.14 3.07
C VAL A 95 -41.41 5.98 4.56
N VAL A 96 -40.48 5.49 5.36
CA VAL A 96 -40.65 5.37 6.81
C VAL A 96 -40.90 6.75 7.42
N ASP A 97 -40.11 7.75 7.06
CA ASP A 97 -40.27 9.12 7.54
C ASP A 97 -41.63 9.71 7.14
N MET A 98 -42.06 9.52 5.89
CA MET A 98 -43.39 9.94 5.43
C MET A 98 -44.50 9.24 6.22
N VAL A 99 -44.41 7.93 6.44
CA VAL A 99 -45.42 7.16 7.19
C VAL A 99 -45.48 7.62 8.64
N PHE A 100 -44.35 7.85 9.29
CA PHE A 100 -44.30 8.29 10.69
C PHE A 100 -44.76 9.75 10.83
N SER A 101 -44.33 10.64 9.93
CA SER A 101 -44.78 12.04 9.88
C SER A 101 -46.28 12.15 9.61
N PHE A 102 -46.86 11.22 8.84
CA PHE A 102 -48.29 11.21 8.51
C PHE A 102 -49.16 10.56 9.60
N ASN A 103 -48.66 9.51 10.29
CA ASN A 103 -49.45 8.77 11.30
C ASN A 103 -49.26 9.25 12.73
N LEU A 104 -48.13 9.89 13.05
CA LEU A 104 -47.85 10.45 14.36
C LEU A 104 -47.84 11.97 14.25
N ASN A 105 -49.01 12.60 14.43
CA ASN A 105 -49.18 14.05 14.69
C ASN A 105 -48.45 14.53 15.99
N TYR A 106 -47.49 13.75 16.49
CA TYR A 106 -46.85 13.87 17.81
C TYR A 106 -45.40 14.38 17.74
N PHE A 107 -44.76 14.37 16.56
CA PHE A 107 -43.41 14.91 16.38
C PHE A 107 -43.49 16.28 15.69
N ASN A 108 -43.81 17.31 16.48
CA ASN A 108 -43.82 18.74 16.15
C ASN A 108 -42.84 19.18 15.04
N GLY A 109 -43.22 19.09 13.76
CA GLY A 109 -42.51 19.75 12.67
C GLY A 109 -41.03 19.38 12.48
N TRP A 110 -40.62 18.16 12.79
CA TRP A 110 -39.24 17.71 12.55
C TRP A 110 -38.97 17.64 11.03
N ASP A 111 -37.93 18.32 10.56
CA ASP A 111 -37.42 18.16 9.19
C ASP A 111 -36.85 16.73 9.00
N PHE A 112 -36.88 16.23 7.77
CA PHE A 112 -36.41 14.91 7.34
C PHE A 112 -35.01 14.56 7.87
N LEU A 113 -34.13 15.57 8.00
CA LEU A 113 -32.78 15.38 8.52
C LEU A 113 -32.76 14.95 10.00
N TYR A 114 -33.71 15.43 10.80
CA TYR A 114 -33.85 15.06 12.22
C TYR A 114 -34.36 13.64 12.37
N ALA A 115 -35.46 13.32 11.69
CA ALA A 115 -36.02 11.97 11.71
C ALA A 115 -34.97 10.94 11.27
N LYS A 116 -34.22 11.23 10.20
CA LYS A 116 -33.13 10.37 9.74
C LYS A 116 -32.09 10.07 10.83
N ASN A 117 -31.72 11.02 11.68
CA ASN A 117 -30.71 10.76 12.73
C ASN A 117 -31.28 9.94 13.90
N HIS A 118 -32.54 10.14 14.29
CA HIS A 118 -33.17 9.34 15.34
C HIS A 118 -33.42 7.89 14.90
N PHE A 119 -33.77 7.66 13.64
CA PHE A 119 -34.09 6.32 13.14
C PHE A 119 -32.88 5.52 12.64
N GLN A 120 -31.66 6.05 12.77
CA GLN A 120 -30.42 5.36 12.36
C GLN A 120 -30.20 4.04 13.08
N ILE A 121 -30.58 3.94 14.35
CA ILE A 121 -30.43 2.73 15.17
C ILE A 121 -31.24 1.54 14.61
N LEU A 122 -32.37 1.80 13.97
CA LEU A 122 -33.22 0.76 13.35
C LEU A 122 -32.79 0.44 11.92
N THR A 123 -32.23 1.41 11.23
CA THR A 123 -31.95 1.35 9.79
C THR A 123 -30.56 0.81 9.48
N TYR A 124 -29.57 1.00 10.35
CA TYR A 124 -28.22 0.41 10.23
C TYR A 124 -28.17 -1.13 10.16
N PRO A 125 -28.88 -1.89 11.02
CA PRO A 125 -28.97 -3.34 10.87
C PRO A 125 -29.53 -3.76 9.50
N LEU A 126 -30.54 -3.04 8.99
CA LEU A 126 -31.19 -3.34 7.71
C LEU A 126 -30.23 -3.11 6.53
N ILE A 127 -29.45 -2.01 6.52
CA ILE A 127 -28.41 -1.79 5.51
C ILE A 127 -27.42 -2.94 5.49
N ALA A 128 -26.89 -3.30 6.66
CA ALA A 128 -25.91 -4.37 6.78
C ALA A 128 -26.47 -5.69 6.25
N PHE A 129 -27.72 -6.01 6.59
CA PHE A 129 -28.44 -7.18 6.10
C PHE A 129 -28.63 -7.17 4.57
N PHE A 130 -29.11 -6.07 3.98
CA PHE A 130 -29.30 -5.99 2.53
C PHE A 130 -27.99 -6.09 1.74
N ILE A 131 -26.90 -5.52 2.25
CA ILE A 131 -25.57 -5.65 1.65
C ILE A 131 -25.12 -7.11 1.67
N VAL A 132 -25.33 -7.84 2.77
CA VAL A 132 -25.01 -9.27 2.87
C VAL A 132 -25.90 -10.11 1.93
N LYS A 133 -27.21 -9.83 1.86
CA LYS A 133 -28.12 -10.53 0.96
C LYS A 133 -27.77 -10.31 -0.51
N ALA A 134 -27.44 -9.07 -0.89
CA ALA A 134 -26.95 -8.72 -2.22
C ALA A 134 -25.61 -9.40 -2.59
N LYS A 135 -24.83 -9.87 -1.59
CA LYS A 135 -23.67 -10.73 -1.83
C LYS A 135 -24.03 -12.20 -2.00
N LYS A 136 -24.95 -12.72 -1.19
CA LYS A 136 -25.24 -14.16 -1.07
C LYS A 136 -26.25 -14.73 -2.05
N LEU A 137 -26.75 -13.94 -3.01
CA LEU A 137 -27.41 -14.48 -4.22
C LEU A 137 -26.46 -15.31 -5.13
N GLN A 138 -25.26 -15.68 -4.66
CA GLN A 138 -24.28 -16.52 -5.36
C GLN A 138 -23.72 -17.69 -4.50
N GLY A 139 -24.47 -18.20 -3.52
CA GLY A 139 -24.20 -19.52 -2.91
C GLY A 139 -23.30 -19.53 -1.66
N ASN A 140 -23.92 -19.76 -0.49
CA ASN A 140 -23.46 -20.70 0.54
C ASN A 140 -24.46 -20.72 1.70
N GLU A 141 -25.06 -21.90 1.92
CA GLU A 141 -25.96 -22.24 3.01
C GLU A 141 -25.16 -22.56 4.28
N GLY A 142 -25.52 -21.92 5.38
CA GLY A 142 -24.84 -22.07 6.67
C GLY A 142 -25.16 -20.86 7.52
N CYS A 143 -26.30 -20.88 8.20
CA CYS A 143 -26.71 -19.84 9.14
C CYS A 143 -26.37 -20.31 10.55
N SER A 144 -25.33 -19.75 11.15
CA SER A 144 -25.17 -19.82 12.61
C SER A 144 -26.19 -18.87 13.27
N LYS A 145 -26.68 -19.17 14.48
CA LYS A 145 -27.52 -18.21 15.22
C LYS A 145 -26.66 -17.03 15.67
N SER A 146 -27.16 -15.80 15.54
CA SER A 146 -26.51 -14.62 16.13
C SER A 146 -26.36 -14.82 17.64
N PRO A 147 -25.24 -14.40 18.26
CA PRO A 147 -25.12 -14.41 19.69
C PRO A 147 -26.16 -13.44 20.28
N PRO A 148 -26.71 -13.74 21.47
CA PRO A 148 -27.53 -12.77 22.17
C PRO A 148 -26.70 -11.52 22.46
N ILE A 149 -27.33 -10.34 22.36
CA ILE A 149 -26.70 -9.08 22.76
C ILE A 149 -26.64 -9.09 24.29
N GLU A 150 -25.45 -9.09 24.89
CA GLU A 150 -25.35 -9.00 26.35
C GLU A 150 -25.75 -7.59 26.82
N VAL A 151 -26.13 -7.49 28.11
CA VAL A 151 -26.62 -6.23 28.70
C VAL A 151 -25.59 -5.10 28.55
N LYS A 152 -24.29 -5.42 28.61
CA LYS A 152 -23.21 -4.44 28.49
C LYS A 152 -23.12 -3.85 27.08
N GLU A 153 -23.25 -4.66 26.04
CA GLU A 153 -23.29 -4.20 24.65
C GLU A 153 -24.54 -3.37 24.37
N PHE A 154 -25.70 -3.79 24.90
CA PHE A 154 -26.94 -3.04 24.76
C PHE A 154 -26.85 -1.65 25.39
N LEU A 155 -26.34 -1.56 26.63
CA LEU A 155 -26.12 -0.29 27.32
C LEU A 155 -25.12 0.60 26.56
N LEU A 156 -24.06 0.02 26.00
CA LEU A 156 -23.10 0.77 25.20
C LEU A 156 -23.72 1.35 23.92
N ILE A 157 -24.54 0.56 23.22
CA ILE A 157 -25.26 1.03 22.02
C ILE A 157 -26.19 2.20 22.37
N LEU A 158 -26.92 2.11 23.49
CA LEU A 158 -27.79 3.20 23.97
C LEU A 158 -26.98 4.46 24.30
N VAL A 159 -25.88 4.33 25.04
CA VAL A 159 -25.01 5.48 25.38
C VAL A 159 -24.47 6.14 24.11
N LEU A 160 -23.97 5.37 23.15
CA LEU A 160 -23.48 5.90 21.88
C LEU A 160 -24.59 6.59 21.09
N TYR A 161 -25.80 6.04 21.08
CA TYR A 161 -26.96 6.66 20.43
C TYR A 161 -27.30 8.02 21.04
N PHE A 162 -27.41 8.12 22.37
CA PHE A 162 -27.74 9.39 23.01
C PHE A 162 -26.62 10.44 22.85
N ILE A 163 -25.34 10.02 22.83
CA ILE A 163 -24.24 10.93 22.54
C ILE A 163 -24.32 11.44 21.09
N ASP A 164 -24.61 10.57 20.11
CA ASP A 164 -24.76 10.99 18.71
C ASP A 164 -25.90 12.01 18.55
N VAL A 165 -27.06 11.71 19.14
CA VAL A 165 -28.20 12.63 19.16
C VAL A 165 -27.75 13.96 19.78
N GLY A 166 -27.14 13.96 20.97
CA GLY A 166 -26.66 15.18 21.62
C GLY A 166 -25.69 15.99 20.75
N LEU A 167 -24.68 15.35 20.17
CA LEU A 167 -23.70 15.99 19.28
C LEU A 167 -24.32 16.60 18.03
N PHE A 168 -25.36 15.95 17.48
CA PHE A 168 -26.07 16.47 16.32
C PHE A 168 -26.90 17.72 16.63
N TYR A 169 -27.45 17.83 17.85
CA TYR A 169 -28.25 18.98 18.27
C TYR A 169 -27.41 20.17 18.78
N ILE A 170 -26.19 19.93 19.27
CA ILE A 170 -25.30 20.99 19.78
C ILE A 170 -25.15 22.20 18.83
N PRO A 171 -24.94 22.04 17.50
CA PRO A 171 -24.84 23.16 16.56
C PRO A 171 -26.05 24.12 16.54
N GLN A 172 -27.21 23.72 17.05
CA GLN A 172 -28.40 24.59 17.12
C GLN A 172 -28.40 25.55 18.31
N PHE A 173 -27.60 25.24 19.32
CA PHE A 173 -27.51 26.01 20.56
C PHE A 173 -26.24 26.86 20.63
N ILE A 174 -25.42 26.81 19.57
CA ILE A 174 -24.14 27.52 19.46
C ILE A 174 -24.32 28.71 18.50
N ASP A 175 -23.83 29.89 18.89
CA ASP A 175 -23.85 31.09 18.06
C ASP A 175 -23.00 30.94 16.79
N LEU A 176 -23.40 31.65 15.73
CA LEU A 176 -22.77 31.61 14.41
C LEU A 176 -21.29 32.04 14.38
N GLU A 177 -20.74 32.57 15.49
CA GLU A 177 -19.32 32.92 15.61
C GLU A 177 -18.43 31.69 15.95
N GLU A 178 -19.01 30.59 16.43
CA GLU A 178 -18.30 29.37 16.85
C GLU A 178 -18.42 28.22 15.82
N ILE A 179 -18.32 28.55 14.53
CA ILE A 179 -18.47 27.60 13.40
C ILE A 179 -17.54 26.38 13.52
N GLU A 180 -16.35 26.55 14.09
CA GLU A 180 -15.40 25.44 14.27
C GLU A 180 -15.87 24.42 15.30
N ILE A 181 -16.56 24.84 16.36
CA ILE A 181 -17.10 23.92 17.38
C ILE A 181 -18.25 23.10 16.77
N ALA A 182 -19.15 23.74 16.03
CA ALA A 182 -20.22 23.06 15.30
C ALA A 182 -19.68 22.04 14.28
N ARG A 183 -18.57 22.35 13.61
CA ARG A 183 -17.91 21.42 12.67
C ARG A 183 -17.32 20.22 13.37
N VAL A 184 -16.64 20.43 14.49
CA VAL A 184 -16.02 19.38 15.29
C VAL A 184 -17.08 18.44 15.87
N THR A 185 -18.18 18.97 16.41
CA THR A 185 -19.28 18.15 16.96
C THR A 185 -19.97 17.31 15.88
N LEU A 186 -20.18 17.86 14.69
CA LEU A 186 -20.71 17.10 13.55
C LEU A 186 -19.75 16.00 13.07
N LEU A 187 -18.44 16.24 13.07
CA LEU A 187 -17.44 15.21 12.75
C LEU A 187 -17.48 14.07 13.78
N PHE A 188 -17.57 14.40 15.07
CA PHE A 188 -17.71 13.40 16.13
C PHE A 188 -19.02 12.61 16.03
N SER A 189 -20.15 13.27 15.74
CA SER A 189 -21.43 12.60 15.47
C SER A 189 -21.28 11.57 14.33
N LYS A 190 -20.68 11.95 13.20
CA LYS A 190 -20.41 11.02 12.08
C LYS A 190 -19.54 9.83 12.47
N TYR A 191 -18.58 10.06 13.35
CA TYR A 191 -17.73 9.00 13.86
C TYR A 191 -18.50 8.04 14.78
N ILE A 192 -19.37 8.54 15.65
CA ILE A 192 -20.24 7.71 16.50
C ILE A 192 -21.26 6.93 15.66
N GLN A 193 -21.82 7.54 14.62
CA GLN A 193 -22.69 6.87 13.66
C GLN A 193 -22.01 5.66 13.00
N LEU A 194 -20.72 5.78 12.65
CA LEU A 194 -19.94 4.64 12.17
C LEU A 194 -19.81 3.54 13.25
N TYR A 195 -19.54 3.90 14.51
CA TYR A 195 -19.47 2.93 15.60
C TYR A 195 -20.79 2.18 15.79
N LEU A 196 -21.91 2.92 15.83
CA LEU A 196 -23.25 2.34 15.92
C LEU A 196 -23.51 1.39 14.76
N PHE A 197 -23.20 1.80 13.52
CA PHE A 197 -23.31 0.93 12.35
C PHE A 197 -22.48 -0.36 12.50
N LEU A 198 -21.24 -0.27 12.98
CA LEU A 198 -20.38 -1.45 13.16
C LEU A 198 -20.90 -2.39 14.24
N TYR A 199 -21.38 -1.87 15.39
CA TYR A 199 -21.97 -2.70 16.45
C TYR A 199 -23.24 -3.40 15.97
N LEU A 200 -24.20 -2.63 15.45
CA LEU A 200 -25.48 -3.15 15.01
C LEU A 200 -25.33 -4.08 13.80
N GLY A 201 -24.49 -3.68 12.86
CA GLY A 201 -24.12 -4.47 11.69
C GLY A 201 -23.48 -5.79 12.09
N TYR A 202 -22.60 -5.83 13.09
CA TYR A 202 -21.95 -7.06 13.55
C TYR A 202 -22.96 -8.17 13.87
N PHE A 203 -24.00 -7.86 14.65
CA PHE A 203 -25.02 -8.83 15.01
C PHE A 203 -25.90 -9.24 13.81
N ALA A 204 -26.20 -8.30 12.91
CA ALA A 204 -26.99 -8.55 11.71
C ALA A 204 -26.25 -9.49 10.73
N VAL A 205 -24.93 -9.38 10.66
CA VAL A 205 -24.12 -10.16 9.71
C VAL A 205 -23.44 -11.38 10.32
N TYR A 206 -23.49 -11.53 11.65
CA TYR A 206 -22.91 -12.66 12.38
C TYR A 206 -23.33 -14.03 11.83
N PRO A 207 -24.62 -14.30 11.53
CA PRO A 207 -25.05 -15.59 10.99
C PRO A 207 -24.35 -15.99 9.70
N TYR A 208 -23.91 -14.99 8.95
CA TYR A 208 -23.33 -15.10 7.62
C TYR A 208 -21.80 -15.05 7.63
N ARG A 209 -21.19 -14.79 8.79
CA ARG A 209 -19.75 -14.83 8.98
C ARG A 209 -19.28 -16.24 8.64
N LYS A 210 -18.20 -16.36 7.87
CA LYS A 210 -17.51 -17.64 7.75
C LYS A 210 -16.98 -17.98 9.14
N THR A 211 -17.61 -18.93 9.81
CA THR A 211 -16.94 -19.67 10.88
C THR A 211 -15.85 -20.44 10.18
N TYR A 212 -14.65 -19.85 10.08
CA TYR A 212 -13.46 -20.58 9.70
C TYR A 212 -13.18 -21.55 10.85
N ILE A 213 -13.84 -22.71 10.83
CA ILE A 213 -13.23 -23.92 11.33
C ILE A 213 -12.16 -24.19 10.29
N ALA A 214 -10.96 -23.64 10.50
CA ALA A 214 -9.82 -24.07 9.71
C ALA A 214 -9.74 -25.56 9.93
N ASP A 215 -9.87 -26.34 8.87
CA ASP A 215 -9.49 -27.74 8.93
C ASP A 215 -8.06 -27.76 9.48
N PRO A 216 -7.83 -28.34 10.67
CA PRO A 216 -6.49 -28.42 11.26
C PRO A 216 -5.52 -29.14 10.33
N ASN A 217 -6.04 -29.99 9.44
CA ASN A 217 -5.27 -30.80 8.50
C ASN A 217 -5.08 -30.12 7.13
N ALA A 218 -5.73 -28.98 6.88
CA ALA A 218 -5.51 -28.25 5.63
C ALA A 218 -4.11 -27.63 5.62
N LYS A 219 -3.30 -28.05 4.64
CA LYS A 219 -2.00 -27.48 4.37
C LYS A 219 -2.18 -26.01 4.00
N GLU A 220 -1.70 -25.12 4.86
CA GLU A 220 -1.85 -23.68 4.68
C GLU A 220 -0.50 -23.00 4.82
N LEU A 221 -0.20 -22.11 3.86
CA LEU A 221 1.00 -21.29 3.82
C LEU A 221 0.62 -19.82 4.02
N TYR A 222 1.24 -19.15 4.98
CA TYR A 222 1.03 -17.74 5.29
C TYR A 222 2.22 -16.94 4.79
N LEU A 223 2.03 -16.15 3.74
CA LEU A 223 3.06 -15.22 3.22
C LEU A 223 2.84 -13.82 3.79
N ILE A 224 3.83 -13.30 4.51
CA ILE A 224 3.69 -12.03 5.26
C ILE A 224 4.76 -11.03 4.85
N ASN A 225 4.31 -9.84 4.42
CA ASN A 225 5.14 -8.68 4.16
C ASN A 225 4.79 -7.63 5.24
N PRO A 226 5.62 -7.51 6.29
CA PRO A 226 5.35 -6.63 7.42
C PRO A 226 5.28 -5.17 7.00
N LYS A 227 4.40 -4.42 7.66
CA LYS A 227 4.21 -2.99 7.40
C LYS A 227 5.47 -2.21 7.80
N PRO A 228 6.00 -1.31 6.96
CA PRO A 228 7.10 -0.45 7.35
C PRO A 228 6.61 0.65 8.29
N LYS A 229 7.44 1.06 9.25
CA LYS A 229 7.14 2.21 10.13
C LYS A 229 7.24 3.54 9.37
N GLY A 230 6.52 4.58 9.83
CA GLY A 230 6.56 5.94 9.28
C GLY A 230 5.26 6.41 8.60
N PHE A 231 4.94 7.70 8.70
CA PHE A 231 3.67 8.29 8.21
C PHE A 231 3.50 8.22 6.68
N LEU A 232 4.56 8.47 5.91
CA LEU A 232 4.51 8.34 4.45
C LEU A 232 4.47 6.88 4.00
N SER A 233 5.19 5.99 4.70
CA SER A 233 5.04 4.54 4.51
C SER A 233 3.58 4.10 4.75
N TYR A 234 2.92 4.67 5.75
CA TYR A 234 1.51 4.44 6.04
C TYR A 234 0.61 4.91 4.88
N ILE A 235 0.81 6.13 4.37
CA ILE A 235 0.05 6.66 3.22
C ILE A 235 0.31 5.82 1.96
N HIS A 236 1.57 5.53 1.64
CA HIS A 236 1.92 4.74 0.46
C HIS A 236 1.37 3.31 0.54
N THR A 237 1.49 2.66 1.70
CA THR A 237 0.88 1.36 2.01
C THR A 237 -0.63 1.39 1.80
N PHE A 238 -1.29 2.45 2.26
CA PHE A 238 -2.74 2.63 2.14
C PHE A 238 -3.16 2.81 0.68
N LEU A 239 -2.39 3.56 -0.11
CA LEU A 239 -2.66 3.81 -1.52
C LEU A 239 -2.32 2.61 -2.42
N TYR A 240 -1.33 1.80 -2.04
CA TYR A 240 -0.79 0.71 -2.87
C TYR A 240 -0.47 -0.58 -2.06
N PRO A 241 -1.49 -1.29 -1.52
CA PRO A 241 -1.29 -2.53 -0.78
C PRO A 241 -1.04 -3.72 -1.73
N LYS A 242 0.02 -3.66 -2.54
CA LYS A 242 0.38 -4.74 -3.46
C LYS A 242 1.24 -5.79 -2.76
N ASN A 243 0.98 -7.05 -3.06
CA ASN A 243 1.87 -8.14 -2.66
C ASN A 243 3.24 -7.96 -3.35
N PRO A 244 4.35 -8.24 -2.65
CA PRO A 244 5.66 -8.23 -3.28
C PRO A 244 5.75 -9.34 -4.33
N TRP A 245 6.58 -9.12 -5.35
CA TRP A 245 6.84 -10.09 -6.43
C TRP A 245 7.19 -11.48 -5.92
N LEU A 246 8.01 -11.55 -4.87
CA LEU A 246 8.38 -12.80 -4.21
C LEU A 246 7.16 -13.67 -3.86
N PHE A 247 6.01 -13.09 -3.53
CA PHE A 247 4.82 -13.89 -3.20
C PHE A 247 4.23 -14.60 -4.42
N PHE A 248 4.34 -14.02 -5.61
CA PHE A 248 3.93 -14.69 -6.84
C PHE A 248 4.86 -15.87 -7.13
N VAL A 249 6.16 -15.67 -6.94
CA VAL A 249 7.17 -16.72 -7.08
C VAL A 249 6.91 -17.87 -6.10
N LEU A 250 6.80 -17.57 -4.80
CA LEU A 250 6.57 -18.61 -3.80
C LEU A 250 5.24 -19.32 -4.00
N LYS A 251 4.17 -18.61 -4.40
CA LYS A 251 2.89 -19.26 -4.76
C LYS A 251 3.03 -20.23 -5.93
N ALA A 252 3.75 -19.85 -6.98
CA ALA A 252 3.98 -20.69 -8.13
C ALA A 252 4.80 -21.95 -7.80
N LEU A 253 5.75 -21.83 -6.87
CA LEU A 253 6.59 -22.94 -6.43
C LEU A 253 5.94 -23.81 -5.34
N THR A 254 4.90 -23.32 -4.66
CA THR A 254 4.23 -24.08 -3.59
C THR A 254 3.31 -25.14 -4.21
N PRO A 255 3.30 -26.39 -3.69
CA PRO A 255 2.39 -27.43 -4.14
C PRO A 255 0.90 -27.01 -4.12
N LYS A 256 0.12 -27.50 -5.09
CA LYS A 256 -1.28 -27.08 -5.31
C LYS A 256 -2.25 -27.46 -4.18
N ASP A 257 -1.87 -28.42 -3.33
CA ASP A 257 -2.61 -28.83 -2.14
C ASP A 257 -2.47 -27.85 -0.96
N TYR A 258 -1.56 -26.86 -1.04
CA TYR A 258 -1.50 -25.77 -0.08
C TYR A 258 -2.47 -24.63 -0.42
N ALA A 259 -3.27 -24.23 0.56
CA ALA A 259 -3.97 -22.95 0.52
C ALA A 259 -3.05 -21.81 0.97
N VAL A 260 -2.69 -20.91 0.03
CA VAL A 260 -1.77 -19.79 0.31
C VAL A 260 -2.53 -18.51 0.68
N LYS A 261 -2.31 -18.00 1.89
CA LYS A 261 -2.83 -16.73 2.40
C LYS A 261 -1.73 -15.67 2.38
N THR A 262 -2.04 -14.45 1.91
CA THR A 262 -1.07 -13.34 1.83
C THR A 262 -1.49 -12.17 2.70
N PHE A 263 -0.55 -11.65 3.48
CA PHE A 263 -0.72 -10.48 4.34
C PHE A 263 0.36 -9.46 3.98
N SER A 264 0.00 -8.41 3.24
CA SER A 264 0.97 -7.39 2.84
C SER A 264 0.63 -6.03 3.42
N ASN A 265 1.58 -5.47 4.15
CA ASN A 265 1.52 -4.16 4.79
C ASN A 265 0.28 -3.95 5.69
N VAL A 266 -0.11 -5.01 6.41
CA VAL A 266 -1.25 -5.00 7.34
C VAL A 266 -0.89 -5.50 8.72
N ASP A 267 -1.63 -4.97 9.69
CA ASP A 267 -1.65 -5.51 11.04
C ASP A 267 -2.48 -6.79 11.07
N LEU A 268 -1.84 -7.90 11.43
CA LEU A 268 -2.53 -9.17 11.62
C LEU A 268 -3.42 -9.13 12.87
N LEU A 269 -4.63 -9.65 12.73
CA LEU A 269 -5.59 -9.80 13.82
C LEU A 269 -5.20 -10.97 14.74
N PRO A 270 -5.53 -10.92 16.05
CA PRO A 270 -5.22 -12.00 16.99
C PRO A 270 -5.67 -13.39 16.54
N GLU A 271 -6.80 -13.48 15.84
CA GLU A 271 -7.39 -14.70 15.26
C GLU A 271 -6.65 -15.25 14.03
N GLU A 272 -5.86 -14.43 13.34
CA GLU A 272 -5.10 -14.86 12.14
C GLU A 272 -3.84 -15.64 12.50
N TYR A 273 -3.36 -15.47 13.72
CA TYR A 273 -2.24 -16.24 14.24
C TYR A 273 -2.72 -17.65 14.61
N MET A 274 -2.82 -18.52 13.61
CA MET A 274 -3.25 -19.90 13.79
C MET A 274 -2.07 -20.80 14.18
N PRO A 275 -2.30 -21.86 14.96
CA PRO A 275 -1.32 -22.91 15.25
C PRO A 275 -1.08 -23.81 14.02
N GLY A 276 0.05 -24.52 13.98
CA GLY A 276 0.31 -25.58 12.99
C GLY A 276 0.40 -25.10 11.53
N LYS A 277 0.78 -23.84 11.31
CA LYS A 277 0.92 -23.25 9.97
C LYS A 277 2.39 -23.10 9.59
N LEU A 278 2.64 -23.17 8.28
CA LEU A 278 3.88 -22.71 7.70
C LEU A 278 3.76 -21.21 7.41
N VAL A 279 4.64 -20.41 8.00
CA VAL A 279 4.61 -18.95 7.88
C VAL A 279 5.92 -18.48 7.26
N ALA A 280 5.87 -17.82 6.12
CA ALA A 280 7.03 -17.23 5.46
C ALA A 280 6.95 -15.70 5.50
N ILE A 281 7.94 -15.07 6.12
CA ILE A 281 7.99 -13.62 6.33
C ILE A 281 9.15 -13.03 5.51
N THR A 282 8.87 -12.04 4.67
CA THR A 282 9.92 -11.25 4.01
C THR A 282 10.34 -10.07 4.90
N SER A 283 11.64 -9.78 4.96
CA SER A 283 12.21 -8.77 5.86
C SER A 283 13.15 -7.81 5.14
N PHE A 284 12.95 -6.53 5.41
CA PHE A 284 13.83 -5.41 5.09
C PHE A 284 14.15 -4.67 6.39
N SER A 285 15.29 -3.97 6.48
CA SER A 285 15.74 -3.41 7.76
C SER A 285 14.69 -2.52 8.43
N SER A 286 14.00 -1.67 7.66
CA SER A 286 12.98 -0.77 8.21
C SER A 286 11.71 -1.44 8.76
N ASN A 287 11.42 -2.69 8.37
CA ASN A 287 10.24 -3.44 8.82
C ASN A 287 10.59 -4.68 9.67
N VAL A 288 11.87 -4.93 9.94
CA VAL A 288 12.33 -6.18 10.56
C VAL A 288 11.78 -6.38 11.99
N TYR A 289 11.66 -5.33 12.80
CA TYR A 289 11.10 -5.49 14.15
C TYR A 289 9.63 -5.90 14.13
N GLU A 290 8.86 -5.47 13.12
CA GLU A 290 7.50 -5.96 12.93
C GLU A 290 7.52 -7.42 12.47
N ALA A 291 8.45 -7.79 11.58
CA ALA A 291 8.70 -9.19 11.19
C ALA A 291 8.96 -10.08 12.42
N TYR A 292 9.86 -9.65 13.32
CA TYR A 292 10.21 -10.36 14.55
C TYR A 292 9.02 -10.47 15.52
N SER A 293 8.26 -9.39 15.68
CA SER A 293 7.03 -9.37 16.50
C SER A 293 6.00 -10.38 15.99
N ILE A 294 5.77 -10.40 14.67
CA ILE A 294 4.85 -11.34 14.02
C ILE A 294 5.36 -12.79 14.17
N ALA A 295 6.65 -13.04 13.92
CA ALA A 295 7.28 -14.36 14.05
C ALA A 295 7.08 -14.94 15.46
N LYS A 296 7.38 -14.15 16.52
CA LYS A 296 7.18 -14.57 17.92
C LYS A 296 5.73 -14.98 18.19
N LYS A 297 4.74 -14.22 17.70
CA LYS A 297 3.32 -14.49 17.93
C LYS A 297 2.81 -15.76 17.24
N PHE A 298 3.36 -16.10 16.07
CA PHE A 298 3.06 -17.37 15.39
C PHE A 298 3.72 -18.56 16.09
N ARG A 299 5.01 -18.44 16.44
CA ARG A 299 5.75 -19.50 17.16
C ARG A 299 5.15 -19.79 18.53
N ALA A 300 4.73 -18.76 19.26
CA ALA A 300 4.04 -18.91 20.55
C ALA A 300 2.72 -19.70 20.43
N ARG A 301 2.18 -19.85 19.23
CA ARG A 301 0.99 -20.66 18.95
C ARG A 301 1.31 -21.99 18.26
N GLY A 302 2.57 -22.38 18.12
CA GLY A 302 2.96 -23.66 17.54
C GLY A 302 2.99 -23.70 16.00
N SER A 303 3.09 -22.55 15.34
CA SER A 303 3.39 -22.48 13.90
C SER A 303 4.89 -22.44 13.64
N LYS A 304 5.33 -22.94 12.47
CA LYS A 304 6.73 -22.85 12.02
C LYS A 304 6.92 -21.61 11.18
N VAL A 305 7.93 -20.82 11.52
CA VAL A 305 8.21 -19.53 10.87
C VAL A 305 9.54 -19.59 10.14
N ILE A 306 9.50 -19.27 8.85
CA ILE A 306 10.65 -19.07 7.98
C ILE A 306 10.77 -17.59 7.67
N MET A 307 11.97 -17.03 7.73
CA MET A 307 12.22 -15.64 7.36
C MET A 307 13.20 -15.53 6.19
N GLY A 308 12.92 -14.61 5.27
CA GLY A 308 13.80 -14.30 4.13
C GLY A 308 13.81 -12.79 3.85
N GLY A 309 14.33 -12.42 2.68
CA GLY A 309 14.49 -11.02 2.30
C GLY A 309 15.88 -10.47 2.65
N ALA A 310 16.15 -9.23 2.24
CA ALA A 310 17.49 -8.63 2.32
C ALA A 310 18.03 -8.62 3.75
N HIS A 311 17.21 -8.30 4.76
CA HIS A 311 17.69 -8.19 6.13
C HIS A 311 18.07 -9.57 6.70
N ALA A 312 17.14 -10.52 6.71
CA ALA A 312 17.41 -11.88 7.21
C ALA A 312 18.53 -12.58 6.43
N GLY A 313 18.70 -12.28 5.13
CA GLY A 313 19.79 -12.83 4.34
C GLY A 313 21.18 -12.32 4.75
N PHE A 314 21.32 -11.05 5.16
CA PHE A 314 22.60 -10.47 5.58
C PHE A 314 22.85 -10.57 7.08
N LEU A 315 21.81 -10.72 7.89
CA LEU A 315 21.88 -10.88 9.35
C LEU A 315 21.11 -12.13 9.81
N PRO A 316 21.50 -13.33 9.35
CA PRO A 316 20.74 -14.56 9.59
C PRO A 316 20.72 -14.96 11.07
N ASP A 317 21.82 -14.75 11.80
CA ASP A 317 21.90 -15.11 13.22
C ASP A 317 20.98 -14.25 14.09
N GLU A 318 20.83 -12.97 13.75
CA GLU A 318 19.85 -12.09 14.40
C GLU A 318 18.43 -12.59 14.11
N ALA A 319 18.09 -12.84 12.85
CA ALA A 319 16.77 -13.30 12.46
C ALA A 319 16.40 -14.66 13.10
N LEU A 320 17.36 -15.58 13.24
CA LEU A 320 17.15 -16.89 13.88
C LEU A 320 16.79 -16.82 15.36
N CYS A 321 17.07 -15.70 16.04
CA CYS A 321 16.54 -15.48 17.40
C CYS A 321 15.00 -15.42 17.43
N PHE A 322 14.35 -15.18 16.29
CA PHE A 322 12.92 -14.88 16.19
C PHE A 322 12.12 -15.90 15.37
N CYS A 323 12.74 -16.58 14.41
CA CYS A 323 12.11 -17.59 13.56
C CYS A 323 12.71 -19.00 13.75
N ASP A 324 12.16 -20.00 13.09
CA ASP A 324 12.66 -21.38 13.13
C ASP A 324 13.69 -21.64 12.02
N SER A 325 13.54 -20.96 10.89
CA SER A 325 14.45 -21.06 9.74
C SER A 325 14.70 -19.71 9.08
N VAL A 326 15.87 -19.53 8.49
CA VAL A 326 16.23 -18.38 7.65
C VAL A 326 16.65 -18.86 6.26
N VAL A 327 16.16 -18.16 5.23
CA VAL A 327 16.62 -18.31 3.85
C VAL A 327 17.66 -17.24 3.54
N ILE A 328 18.87 -17.67 3.20
CA ILE A 328 20.01 -16.84 2.85
C ILE A 328 20.19 -16.91 1.34
N GLY A 329 20.02 -15.80 0.61
CA GLY A 329 20.05 -15.79 -0.85
C GLY A 329 18.67 -15.98 -1.47
N GLU A 330 18.59 -16.74 -2.56
CA GLU A 330 17.36 -16.88 -3.37
C GLU A 330 16.50 -18.08 -2.94
N ALA A 331 15.29 -17.81 -2.48
CA ALA A 331 14.39 -18.83 -1.95
C ALA A 331 13.98 -19.89 -2.97
N GLU A 332 13.95 -19.53 -4.25
CA GLU A 332 13.51 -20.37 -5.36
C GLU A 332 14.27 -21.70 -5.45
N SER A 333 15.55 -21.69 -5.11
CA SER A 333 16.40 -22.87 -5.21
C SER A 333 16.23 -23.87 -4.08
N VAL A 334 15.65 -23.44 -2.96
CA VAL A 334 15.51 -24.22 -1.72
C VAL A 334 14.06 -24.40 -1.31
N TRP A 335 13.10 -23.75 -1.97
CA TRP A 335 11.69 -23.76 -1.57
C TRP A 335 11.09 -25.17 -1.52
N ASP A 336 11.31 -25.99 -2.54
CA ASP A 336 10.83 -27.38 -2.57
C ASP A 336 11.38 -28.19 -1.39
N LYS A 337 12.65 -28.00 -1.06
CA LYS A 337 13.30 -28.64 0.10
C LYS A 337 12.71 -28.15 1.42
N ILE A 338 12.44 -26.86 1.54
CA ILE A 338 11.81 -26.26 2.72
C ILE A 338 10.42 -26.87 2.96
N ILE A 339 9.60 -26.99 1.91
CA ILE A 339 8.27 -27.62 2.02
C ILE A 339 8.40 -29.08 2.47
N GLN A 340 9.30 -29.85 1.85
CA GLN A 340 9.56 -31.23 2.26
C GLN A 340 10.05 -31.34 3.70
N ASP A 341 10.97 -30.48 4.12
CA ASP A 341 11.51 -30.49 5.48
C ASP A 341 10.45 -30.06 6.51
N TYR A 342 9.54 -29.15 6.16
CA TYR A 342 8.38 -28.81 6.98
C TYR A 342 7.42 -29.99 7.13
N GLU A 343 7.07 -30.67 6.05
CA GLU A 343 6.17 -31.83 6.08
C GLU A 343 6.72 -33.03 6.85
N ASN A 344 8.05 -33.12 6.97
CA ASN A 344 8.75 -34.17 7.70
C ASN A 344 9.25 -33.72 9.08
N ASP A 345 8.78 -32.57 9.60
CA ASP A 345 9.17 -32.00 10.90
C ASP A 345 10.70 -31.84 11.12
N ARG A 346 11.44 -31.60 10.04
CA ARG A 346 12.91 -31.56 10.00
C ARG A 346 13.48 -30.26 9.43
N LEU A 347 12.75 -29.15 9.59
CA LEU A 347 13.20 -27.82 9.16
C LEU A 347 14.61 -27.51 9.69
N GLN A 348 15.47 -27.05 8.79
CA GLN A 348 16.82 -26.61 9.10
C GLN A 348 16.80 -25.16 9.57
N GLN A 349 17.76 -24.78 10.42
CA GLN A 349 17.88 -23.38 10.83
C GLN A 349 18.26 -22.49 9.65
N LYS A 350 19.19 -22.92 8.78
CA LYS A 350 19.66 -22.10 7.65
C LYS A 350 19.49 -22.85 6.33
N TYR A 351 18.85 -22.19 5.37
CA TYR A 351 18.76 -22.63 3.98
C TYR A 351 19.55 -21.66 3.09
N TYR A 352 20.54 -22.18 2.37
CA TYR A 352 21.36 -21.40 1.45
C TYR A 352 20.79 -21.50 0.05
N GLY A 353 20.14 -20.42 -0.37
CA GLY A 353 19.51 -20.27 -1.67
C GLY A 353 20.49 -19.80 -2.73
N GLU A 354 20.83 -20.68 -3.66
CA GLU A 354 21.72 -20.36 -4.77
C GLU A 354 20.98 -19.67 -5.92
N PRO A 355 21.68 -18.79 -6.66
CA PRO A 355 21.24 -18.25 -7.94
C PRO A 355 20.82 -19.36 -8.93
N ARG A 356 19.56 -19.36 -9.37
CA ARG A 356 19.12 -20.20 -10.52
C ARG A 356 19.01 -19.37 -11.79
N ASP A 357 19.33 -19.98 -12.93
CA ASP A 357 19.16 -19.35 -14.25
C ASP A 357 17.79 -19.69 -14.88
N ASN A 358 17.24 -20.88 -14.59
CA ASN A 358 16.00 -21.39 -15.19
C ASN A 358 14.86 -21.57 -14.17
N PHE A 359 14.54 -20.52 -13.40
CA PHE A 359 13.48 -20.60 -12.39
C PHE A 359 12.13 -20.05 -12.86
N TYR A 360 12.03 -19.64 -14.13
CA TYR A 360 10.86 -18.93 -14.62
C TYR A 360 9.71 -19.84 -15.04
N GLU A 361 9.91 -21.10 -15.44
CA GLU A 361 8.84 -21.88 -16.09
C GLU A 361 7.55 -22.02 -15.25
N LYS A 362 7.63 -22.58 -14.03
CA LYS A 362 6.46 -22.65 -13.11
C LYS A 362 5.89 -21.27 -12.78
N VAL A 363 6.78 -20.27 -12.69
CA VAL A 363 6.41 -18.88 -12.37
C VAL A 363 5.71 -18.23 -13.57
N ASP A 364 6.16 -18.49 -14.81
CA ASP A 364 5.60 -18.06 -16.09
C ASP A 364 4.18 -18.58 -16.21
N GLU A 365 3.99 -19.88 -16.01
CA GLU A 365 2.67 -20.53 -16.03
C GLU A 365 1.71 -19.92 -15.01
N TYR A 366 2.17 -19.71 -13.78
CA TYR A 366 1.37 -19.07 -12.74
C TYR A 366 1.01 -17.63 -13.10
N ILE A 367 1.97 -16.86 -13.64
CA ILE A 367 1.73 -15.49 -14.09
C ILE A 367 0.69 -15.47 -15.21
N ILE A 368 0.79 -16.37 -16.19
CA ILE A 368 -0.16 -16.50 -17.29
C ILE A 368 -1.58 -16.76 -16.77
N ASP A 369 -1.74 -17.70 -15.83
CA ASP A 369 -3.04 -18.02 -15.22
C ASP A 369 -3.68 -16.81 -14.51
N VAL A 370 -2.89 -16.01 -13.79
CA VAL A 370 -3.41 -14.82 -13.09
C VAL A 370 -3.51 -13.58 -13.99
N ALA A 371 -2.76 -13.53 -15.09
CA ALA A 371 -2.67 -12.39 -15.99
C ALA A 371 -4.00 -12.06 -16.66
N GLU A 372 -4.83 -13.06 -16.99
CA GLU A 372 -6.15 -12.86 -17.60
C GLU A 372 -7.09 -11.94 -16.80
N ARG A 373 -6.85 -11.85 -15.48
CA ARG A 373 -7.71 -11.14 -14.51
C ARG A 373 -7.14 -9.79 -14.08
N GLN A 374 -5.98 -9.39 -14.63
CA GLN A 374 -5.21 -8.23 -14.19
C GLN A 374 -5.23 -7.13 -15.26
N ARG A 375 -5.23 -5.85 -14.85
CA ARG A 375 -5.00 -4.69 -15.75
C ARG A 375 -3.54 -4.21 -15.74
N ILE A 376 -2.79 -4.62 -14.71
CA ILE A 376 -1.38 -4.31 -14.56
C ILE A 376 -0.69 -5.63 -14.22
N ILE A 377 0.32 -6.01 -14.99
CA ILE A 377 1.13 -7.18 -14.73
C ILE A 377 2.52 -6.75 -14.28
N GLN A 378 3.09 -7.48 -13.33
CA GLN A 378 4.46 -7.27 -12.87
C GLN A 378 5.34 -8.37 -13.43
N ILE A 379 6.48 -8.02 -14.01
CA ILE A 379 7.40 -8.97 -14.61
C ILE A 379 8.82 -8.55 -14.23
N GLU A 380 9.62 -9.48 -13.76
CA GLU A 380 11.07 -9.31 -13.64
C GLU A 380 11.72 -9.94 -14.87
N THR A 381 12.50 -9.16 -15.61
CA THR A 381 13.23 -9.65 -16.81
C THR A 381 14.71 -9.87 -16.53
N THR A 382 15.28 -9.16 -15.57
CA THR A 382 16.67 -9.25 -15.17
C THR A 382 16.82 -9.15 -13.65
N ARG A 383 17.80 -9.88 -13.12
CA ARG A 383 18.27 -9.79 -11.74
C ARG A 383 19.73 -9.37 -11.71
N GLY A 384 20.02 -8.33 -10.93
CA GLY A 384 21.35 -7.76 -10.79
C GLY A 384 21.47 -6.39 -11.44
N CYS A 385 22.69 -5.84 -11.44
CA CYS A 385 23.01 -4.58 -12.09
C CYS A 385 24.49 -4.55 -12.47
N LYS A 386 24.82 -3.95 -13.62
CA LYS A 386 26.22 -3.72 -14.05
C LYS A 386 26.99 -2.75 -13.18
N PHE A 387 26.30 -1.94 -12.38
CA PHE A 387 26.92 -1.00 -11.45
C PHE A 387 27.08 -1.61 -10.05
N SER A 388 28.21 -1.32 -9.41
CA SER A 388 28.54 -1.78 -8.05
C SER A 388 28.65 -0.61 -7.07
N CYS A 389 27.58 0.21 -6.99
CA CYS A 389 27.53 1.36 -6.08
C CYS A 389 27.68 0.92 -4.62
N ASP A 390 28.55 1.58 -3.85
CA ASP A 390 28.92 1.13 -2.49
C ASP A 390 27.73 1.08 -1.51
N PHE A 391 26.76 1.97 -1.68
CA PHE A 391 25.56 2.06 -0.84
C PHE A 391 24.51 1.00 -1.19
N CYS A 392 24.60 0.38 -2.36
CA CYS A 392 23.57 -0.49 -2.89
C CYS A 392 23.77 -1.94 -2.41
N VAL A 393 22.69 -2.58 -1.96
CA VAL A 393 22.71 -3.99 -1.55
C VAL A 393 22.59 -4.98 -2.71
N ILE A 394 22.07 -4.54 -3.86
CA ILE A 394 21.79 -5.41 -5.02
C ILE A 394 23.01 -6.21 -5.48
N PRO A 395 24.21 -5.63 -5.67
CA PRO A 395 25.37 -6.41 -6.10
C PRO A 395 25.73 -7.56 -5.14
N SER A 396 25.53 -7.36 -3.82
CA SER A 396 25.75 -8.42 -2.83
C SER A 396 24.65 -9.46 -2.87
N MET A 397 23.38 -9.04 -3.02
CA MET A 397 22.23 -9.95 -3.10
C MET A 397 22.25 -10.83 -4.35
N THR A 398 22.76 -10.34 -5.49
CA THR A 398 22.80 -11.08 -6.74
C THR A 398 24.17 -11.69 -7.04
N PHE A 399 25.06 -11.76 -6.02
CA PHE A 399 26.40 -12.31 -6.14
C PHE A 399 27.21 -11.68 -7.28
N LYS A 400 26.97 -10.39 -7.55
CA LYS A 400 27.55 -9.59 -8.65
C LYS A 400 27.31 -10.15 -10.05
N LYS A 401 26.37 -11.08 -10.21
CA LYS A 401 25.96 -11.62 -11.51
C LYS A 401 24.71 -10.91 -11.99
N ILE A 402 24.63 -10.74 -13.31
CA ILE A 402 23.42 -10.35 -14.02
C ILE A 402 22.85 -11.62 -14.64
N ARG A 403 21.58 -11.88 -14.38
CA ARG A 403 20.82 -12.96 -15.00
C ARG A 403 19.59 -12.39 -15.66
N HIS A 404 19.17 -13.05 -16.72
CA HIS A 404 18.05 -12.62 -17.53
C HIS A 404 17.06 -13.77 -17.75
N ARG A 405 15.78 -13.41 -17.81
CA ARG A 405 14.72 -14.28 -18.28
C ARG A 405 14.81 -14.40 -19.81
N PRO A 406 14.66 -15.58 -20.41
CA PRO A 406 14.53 -15.70 -21.86
C PRO A 406 13.45 -14.75 -22.39
N ILE A 407 13.75 -14.04 -23.49
CA ILE A 407 12.83 -13.04 -24.06
C ILE A 407 11.54 -13.73 -24.51
N GLU A 408 11.64 -14.95 -25.03
CA GLU A 408 10.54 -15.78 -25.48
C GLU A 408 9.53 -16.03 -24.35
N ASN A 409 10.02 -16.25 -23.13
CA ASN A 409 9.16 -16.42 -21.95
C ASN A 409 8.43 -15.12 -21.60
N VAL A 410 9.12 -13.98 -21.68
CA VAL A 410 8.50 -12.65 -21.46
C VAL A 410 7.40 -12.42 -22.49
N ILE A 411 7.66 -12.67 -23.77
CA ILE A 411 6.67 -12.50 -24.83
C ILE A 411 5.49 -13.44 -24.65
N LYS A 412 5.72 -14.73 -24.33
CA LYS A 412 4.65 -15.70 -24.04
C LYS A 412 3.74 -15.25 -22.90
N ILE A 413 4.28 -14.67 -21.83
CA ILE A 413 3.47 -14.07 -20.75
C ILE A 413 2.59 -12.94 -21.30
N LEU A 414 3.18 -12.07 -22.11
CA LEU A 414 2.51 -10.87 -22.62
C LEU A 414 1.45 -11.17 -23.69
N GLU A 415 1.62 -12.20 -24.51
CA GLU A 415 0.62 -12.65 -25.50
C GLU A 415 -0.70 -13.08 -24.83
N ASN A 416 -0.62 -13.66 -23.62
CA ASN A 416 -1.77 -14.09 -22.83
C ASN A 416 -2.40 -12.96 -21.99
N PHE A 417 -1.79 -11.78 -22.00
CA PHE A 417 -2.29 -10.62 -21.26
C PHE A 417 -3.25 -9.83 -22.15
N LYS A 418 -4.56 -9.78 -21.83
CA LYS A 418 -5.55 -9.08 -22.66
C LYS A 418 -5.11 -7.64 -22.98
N MET A 419 -4.82 -7.41 -24.25
CA MET A 419 -4.06 -6.27 -24.78
C MET A 419 -4.78 -4.91 -24.76
N ASN A 420 -6.06 -4.88 -24.40
CA ASN A 420 -6.82 -3.63 -24.38
C ASN A 420 -6.51 -2.80 -23.13
N LYS A 421 -5.49 -1.92 -23.26
CA LYS A 421 -5.08 -0.85 -22.33
C LYS A 421 -4.44 -1.31 -21.01
N SER A 422 -3.71 -2.41 -21.05
CA SER A 422 -3.03 -2.94 -19.88
C SER A 422 -1.58 -2.44 -19.78
N THR A 423 -1.10 -2.16 -18.57
CA THR A 423 0.27 -1.63 -18.33
C THR A 423 1.17 -2.71 -17.74
N VAL A 424 2.36 -2.88 -18.30
CA VAL A 424 3.40 -3.78 -17.75
C VAL A 424 4.30 -2.99 -16.81
N LEU A 425 4.53 -3.51 -15.61
CA LEU A 425 5.51 -2.98 -14.68
C LEU A 425 6.70 -3.92 -14.61
N PHE A 426 7.83 -3.50 -15.18
CA PHE A 426 9.09 -4.22 -15.05
C PHE A 426 9.70 -3.94 -13.67
N LEU A 427 9.99 -5.01 -12.95
CA LEU A 427 10.47 -4.99 -11.56
C LEU A 427 11.99 -4.98 -11.44
N ASP A 428 12.67 -5.01 -12.58
CA ASP A 428 14.12 -4.97 -12.71
C ASP A 428 14.71 -3.82 -11.91
N ASN A 429 15.77 -4.11 -11.14
CA ASN A 429 16.56 -3.06 -10.47
C ASN A 429 17.14 -2.06 -11.48
N ASN A 430 17.41 -2.56 -12.69
CA ASN A 430 17.79 -1.77 -13.84
C ASN A 430 17.42 -2.57 -15.11
N ILE A 431 16.36 -2.19 -15.81
CA ILE A 431 15.93 -2.84 -17.06
C ILE A 431 17.00 -2.74 -18.16
N TYR A 432 17.95 -1.81 -18.01
CA TYR A 432 19.12 -1.62 -18.86
C TYR A 432 20.41 -2.17 -18.23
N ALA A 433 20.29 -3.17 -17.33
CA ALA A 433 21.43 -3.79 -16.66
C ALA A 433 22.40 -4.46 -17.63
N GLU A 434 21.89 -5.09 -18.69
CA GLU A 434 22.69 -5.73 -19.75
C GLU A 434 22.21 -5.19 -21.12
N PRO A 435 22.87 -4.16 -21.69
CA PRO A 435 22.40 -3.46 -22.88
C PRO A 435 22.04 -4.37 -24.05
N LYS A 436 22.82 -5.43 -24.30
CA LYS A 436 22.54 -6.35 -25.41
C LYS A 436 21.19 -7.05 -25.25
N TYR A 437 20.94 -7.59 -24.06
CA TYR A 437 19.67 -8.22 -23.73
C TYR A 437 18.51 -7.22 -23.79
N SER A 438 18.69 -6.03 -23.19
CA SER A 438 17.65 -5.01 -23.13
C SER A 438 17.22 -4.53 -24.51
N ILE A 439 18.17 -4.35 -25.44
CA ILE A 439 17.87 -3.95 -26.83
C ILE A 439 17.02 -5.02 -27.53
N GLU A 440 17.40 -6.30 -27.41
CA GLU A 440 16.62 -7.40 -27.99
C GLU A 440 15.22 -7.52 -27.35
N LEU A 441 15.13 -7.32 -26.03
CA LEU A 441 13.84 -7.25 -25.33
C LEU A 441 12.98 -6.12 -25.90
N PHE A 442 13.50 -4.90 -26.02
CA PHE A 442 12.74 -3.76 -26.53
C PHE A 442 12.26 -3.96 -27.98
N LYS A 443 13.07 -4.59 -28.84
CA LYS A 443 12.66 -4.99 -30.21
C LYS A 443 11.50 -5.98 -30.19
N ALA A 444 11.51 -6.94 -29.25
CA ALA A 444 10.42 -7.89 -29.12
C ALA A 444 9.14 -7.22 -28.60
N LEU A 445 9.27 -6.30 -27.63
CA LEU A 445 8.14 -5.55 -27.05
C LEU A 445 7.49 -4.56 -28.03
N GLU A 446 8.24 -3.99 -28.98
CA GLU A 446 7.71 -3.10 -30.03
C GLU A 446 6.55 -3.74 -30.80
N LYS A 447 6.58 -5.06 -31.01
CA LYS A 447 5.53 -5.81 -31.71
C LYS A 447 4.28 -6.04 -30.86
N MET A 448 4.36 -5.80 -29.55
CA MET A 448 3.30 -6.10 -28.61
C MET A 448 2.32 -4.92 -28.45
N ASN A 449 2.63 -3.68 -28.85
CA ASN A 449 1.72 -2.54 -28.63
C ASN A 449 1.23 -2.40 -27.17
N ILE A 450 2.14 -2.58 -26.22
CA ILE A 450 1.87 -2.43 -24.78
C ILE A 450 2.30 -1.06 -24.27
N SER A 451 1.87 -0.67 -23.08
CA SER A 451 2.52 0.39 -22.32
C SER A 451 3.28 -0.22 -21.16
N TRP A 452 4.52 0.22 -20.91
CA TRP A 452 5.31 -0.28 -19.80
C TRP A 452 6.05 0.80 -19.02
N SER A 453 6.31 0.48 -17.75
CA SER A 453 7.13 1.29 -16.83
C SER A 453 8.18 0.41 -16.17
N GLY A 454 9.31 0.99 -15.78
CA GLY A 454 10.39 0.25 -15.12
C GLY A 454 11.46 1.17 -14.55
N SER A 455 12.48 0.58 -13.92
CA SER A 455 13.63 1.34 -13.41
C SER A 455 14.80 1.21 -14.38
N ALA A 456 15.54 2.29 -14.61
CA ALA A 456 16.73 2.28 -15.46
C ALA A 456 17.84 3.17 -14.88
N SER A 457 19.07 2.87 -15.25
CA SER A 457 20.18 3.81 -15.12
C SER A 457 20.19 4.80 -16.29
N ILE A 458 20.69 6.01 -16.04
CA ILE A 458 20.61 7.12 -17.01
C ILE A 458 21.32 6.86 -18.35
N ASP A 459 22.26 5.91 -18.39
CA ASP A 459 23.01 5.55 -19.60
C ASP A 459 22.14 4.94 -20.70
N ILE A 460 20.90 4.55 -20.39
CA ILE A 460 19.89 4.19 -21.40
C ILE A 460 19.66 5.31 -22.44
N ALA A 461 19.95 6.57 -22.07
CA ALA A 461 19.75 7.74 -22.92
C ALA A 461 21.02 8.22 -23.64
N LYS A 462 22.14 7.50 -23.53
CA LYS A 462 23.39 7.88 -24.22
C LYS A 462 23.32 7.67 -25.73
N ASP A 463 22.61 6.64 -26.15
CA ASP A 463 22.41 6.28 -27.54
C ASP A 463 20.98 6.67 -27.94
N ASP A 464 20.88 7.59 -28.91
CA ASP A 464 19.59 8.12 -29.35
C ASP A 464 18.75 7.05 -30.08
N GLU A 465 19.39 6.07 -30.76
CA GLU A 465 18.68 4.97 -31.43
C GLU A 465 18.09 3.99 -30.40
N VAL A 466 18.84 3.68 -29.35
CA VAL A 466 18.34 2.87 -28.22
C VAL A 466 17.19 3.59 -27.53
N LEU A 467 17.31 4.90 -27.30
CA LEU A 467 16.25 5.66 -26.65
C LEU A 467 14.97 5.74 -27.51
N ASP A 468 15.12 5.83 -28.83
CA ASP A 468 13.99 5.73 -29.76
C ASP A 468 13.32 4.36 -29.70
N LEU A 469 14.11 3.28 -29.69
CA LEU A 469 13.61 1.92 -29.53
C LEU A 469 12.88 1.75 -28.19
N VAL A 470 13.40 2.28 -27.09
CA VAL A 470 12.73 2.29 -25.78
C VAL A 470 11.35 2.92 -25.89
N LYS A 471 11.22 4.07 -26.58
CA LYS A 471 9.92 4.71 -26.78
C LYS A 471 8.98 3.84 -27.63
N ARG A 472 9.45 3.32 -28.77
CA ARG A 472 8.63 2.49 -29.67
C ARG A 472 8.20 1.17 -29.04
N SER A 473 8.99 0.63 -28.10
CA SER A 473 8.64 -0.55 -27.31
C SER A 473 7.47 -0.35 -26.34
N GLY A 474 6.99 0.89 -26.19
CA GLY A 474 5.86 1.22 -25.32
C GLY A 474 6.22 1.84 -23.98
N CYS A 475 7.47 2.29 -23.79
CA CYS A 475 7.88 2.92 -22.54
C CYS A 475 7.09 4.22 -22.30
N ILE A 476 6.40 4.29 -21.16
CA ILE A 476 5.67 5.50 -20.74
C ILE A 476 6.36 6.22 -19.58
N GLN A 477 7.11 5.50 -18.74
CA GLN A 477 7.69 6.04 -17.51
C GLN A 477 8.90 5.25 -17.04
N LEU A 478 9.97 5.95 -16.68
CA LEU A 478 11.18 5.38 -16.10
C LEU A 478 11.44 5.97 -14.71
N LEU A 479 11.70 5.09 -13.75
CA LEU A 479 12.33 5.48 -12.50
C LEU A 479 13.83 5.56 -12.70
N ILE A 480 14.40 6.73 -12.48
CA ILE A 480 15.84 6.98 -12.59
C ILE A 480 16.38 7.39 -11.22
N GLY A 481 17.35 6.63 -10.72
CA GLY A 481 18.13 7.02 -9.55
C GLY A 481 19.22 8.04 -9.94
N TYR A 482 19.36 9.10 -9.18
CA TYR A 482 20.33 10.17 -9.38
C TYR A 482 21.20 10.33 -8.14
N GLU A 483 22.50 10.23 -8.34
CA GLU A 483 23.51 10.49 -7.32
C GLU A 483 24.20 11.81 -7.66
N ILE A 484 23.61 12.91 -7.20
CA ILE A 484 24.11 14.27 -7.46
C ILE A 484 24.80 14.74 -6.20
N ALA A 485 26.12 14.88 -6.28
CA ALA A 485 26.89 15.45 -5.20
C ALA A 485 27.75 16.59 -5.75
N ALA A 486 27.65 17.75 -5.11
CA ALA A 486 28.18 19.01 -5.64
C ALA A 486 29.70 19.00 -5.87
N VAL A 487 30.48 18.21 -5.08
CA VAL A 487 31.96 18.21 -5.09
C VAL A 487 32.58 16.85 -4.69
N SER A 488 31.89 15.73 -4.91
CA SER A 488 32.18 14.53 -4.11
C SER A 488 33.22 13.57 -4.73
N ILE A 489 33.93 12.83 -3.86
CA ILE A 489 34.87 11.75 -4.26
C ILE A 489 34.13 10.67 -5.06
N GLU A 490 32.82 10.57 -4.90
CA GLU A 490 31.97 9.67 -5.67
C GLU A 490 31.98 9.98 -7.17
N LYS A 491 32.19 11.24 -7.62
CA LYS A 491 32.41 11.54 -9.05
C LYS A 491 33.70 10.91 -9.60
N GLU A 492 34.71 10.75 -8.75
CA GLU A 492 35.96 10.07 -9.09
C GLU A 492 35.77 8.55 -9.12
N LYS A 493 34.69 8.02 -8.52
CA LYS A 493 34.32 6.61 -8.64
C LYS A 493 33.77 6.35 -10.03
N LYS A 494 34.44 5.45 -10.76
CA LYS A 494 33.98 4.91 -12.05
C LYS A 494 32.55 4.34 -11.93
N GLY A 495 31.86 4.19 -13.07
CA GLY A 495 30.52 3.60 -13.12
C GLY A 495 29.43 4.67 -13.19
N LYS A 496 28.34 4.52 -12.42
CA LYS A 496 27.15 5.37 -12.57
C LYS A 496 27.43 6.85 -12.25
N PHE A 497 28.22 7.11 -11.21
CA PHE A 497 28.54 8.45 -10.73
C PHE A 497 29.32 9.30 -11.74
N SER A 498 30.09 8.69 -12.65
CA SER A 498 30.84 9.44 -13.66
C SER A 498 29.94 10.14 -14.69
N MET A 499 28.63 9.89 -14.66
CA MET A 499 27.65 10.53 -15.53
C MET A 499 26.91 11.69 -14.86
N ALA A 500 27.25 12.04 -13.61
CA ALA A 500 26.54 13.05 -12.83
C ALA A 500 26.38 14.39 -13.56
N ASP A 501 27.41 14.84 -14.29
CA ASP A 501 27.39 16.10 -15.03
C ASP A 501 26.47 16.05 -16.28
N GLN A 502 26.19 14.84 -16.80
CA GLN A 502 25.32 14.62 -17.95
C GLN A 502 23.86 14.34 -17.57
N TYR A 503 23.57 14.14 -16.28
CA TYR A 503 22.23 13.75 -15.81
C TYR A 503 21.13 14.69 -16.33
N LEU A 504 21.34 16.02 -16.28
CA LEU A 504 20.30 16.95 -16.73
C LEU A 504 20.03 16.84 -18.23
N GLU A 505 21.07 16.69 -19.05
CA GLU A 505 20.95 16.60 -20.50
C GLU A 505 20.28 15.29 -20.91
N LEU A 506 20.79 14.17 -20.40
CA LEU A 506 20.27 12.83 -20.71
C LEU A 506 18.81 12.66 -20.27
N SER A 507 18.44 13.19 -19.10
CA SER A 507 17.06 13.13 -18.63
C SER A 507 16.12 13.98 -19.50
N LYS A 508 16.58 15.15 -19.98
CA LYS A 508 15.82 15.95 -20.95
C LYS A 508 15.64 15.23 -22.27
N LYS A 509 16.63 14.45 -22.73
CA LYS A 509 16.47 13.59 -23.93
C LYS A 509 15.34 12.58 -23.74
N ILE A 510 15.32 11.86 -22.62
CA ILE A 510 14.24 10.91 -22.27
C ILE A 510 12.88 11.59 -22.30
N MET A 511 12.75 12.73 -21.60
CA MET A 511 11.48 13.46 -21.51
C MET A 511 11.03 14.02 -22.86
N LYS A 512 11.95 14.45 -23.73
CA LYS A 512 11.63 14.93 -25.09
C LYS A 512 11.00 13.84 -25.97
N LYS A 513 11.32 12.56 -25.73
CA LYS A 513 10.68 11.42 -26.39
C LYS A 513 9.28 11.10 -25.80
N GLY A 514 8.80 11.89 -24.85
CA GLY A 514 7.51 11.67 -24.18
C GLY A 514 7.52 10.49 -23.21
N ILE A 515 8.68 10.19 -22.62
CA ILE A 515 8.82 9.23 -21.52
C ILE A 515 8.88 10.01 -20.22
N GLN A 516 8.01 9.68 -19.28
CA GLN A 516 7.97 10.30 -17.96
C GLN A 516 9.15 9.84 -17.08
N ILE A 517 9.61 10.71 -16.17
CA ILE A 517 10.69 10.37 -15.23
C ILE A 517 10.16 10.46 -13.80
N ASP A 518 10.32 9.38 -13.05
CA ASP A 518 10.31 9.41 -11.59
C ASP A 518 11.75 9.52 -11.11
N ALA A 519 12.10 10.67 -10.56
CA ALA A 519 13.45 10.98 -10.15
C ALA A 519 13.65 10.66 -8.66
N GLN A 520 14.51 9.69 -8.38
CA GLN A 520 14.90 9.33 -7.02
C GLN A 520 16.31 9.84 -6.74
N PHE A 521 16.47 10.59 -5.67
CA PHE A 521 17.75 11.16 -5.26
C PHE A 521 18.18 10.60 -3.91
N ILE A 522 19.48 10.53 -3.69
CA ILE A 522 20.07 10.19 -2.39
C ILE A 522 20.85 11.39 -1.88
N PHE A 523 20.61 11.79 -0.64
CA PHE A 523 21.29 12.87 0.05
C PHE A 523 22.00 12.37 1.32
N GLY A 524 23.17 12.91 1.63
CA GLY A 524 23.97 12.54 2.80
C GLY A 524 25.26 11.80 2.45
N PHE A 525 25.78 11.97 1.23
CA PHE A 525 27.14 11.53 0.90
C PHE A 525 28.17 12.37 1.66
N GLU A 526 29.41 11.86 1.79
CA GLU A 526 30.42 12.42 2.72
C GLU A 526 30.65 13.94 2.60
N LYS A 527 30.55 14.50 1.40
CA LYS A 527 30.73 15.94 1.14
C LYS A 527 29.43 16.75 1.07
N ASP A 528 28.28 16.12 1.27
CA ASP A 528 27.00 16.82 1.28
C ASP A 528 26.89 17.76 2.48
N ASN A 529 26.25 18.90 2.27
CA ASN A 529 25.92 19.88 3.29
C ASN A 529 24.58 20.53 2.93
N TYR A 530 24.09 21.45 3.76
CA TYR A 530 22.79 22.08 3.50
C TYR A 530 22.74 22.91 2.19
N LYS A 531 23.87 23.39 1.67
CA LYS A 531 23.92 24.02 0.33
C LYS A 531 23.69 22.99 -0.78
N SER A 532 24.16 21.75 -0.61
CA SER A 532 23.89 20.66 -1.56
C SER A 532 22.38 20.43 -1.73
N LEU A 533 21.55 20.60 -0.70
CA LEU A 533 20.09 20.55 -0.84
C LEU A 533 19.56 21.67 -1.73
N LEU A 534 20.10 22.90 -1.65
CA LEU A 534 19.65 23.97 -2.55
C LEU A 534 20.06 23.69 -3.99
N ASP A 535 21.25 23.13 -4.21
CA ASP A 535 21.75 22.81 -5.55
C ASP A 535 20.98 21.61 -6.15
N LEU A 536 20.66 20.61 -5.34
CA LEU A 536 19.79 19.50 -5.72
C LEU A 536 18.38 19.99 -6.07
N TRP A 537 17.81 20.89 -5.27
CA TRP A 537 16.51 21.50 -5.56
C TRP A 537 16.52 22.26 -6.90
N LYS A 538 17.55 23.07 -7.16
CA LYS A 538 17.72 23.77 -8.46
C LYS A 538 17.81 22.79 -9.62
N PHE A 539 18.51 21.67 -9.45
CA PHE A 539 18.56 20.60 -10.45
C PHE A 539 17.17 20.04 -10.73
N CYS A 540 16.44 19.63 -9.68
CA CYS A 540 15.08 19.10 -9.79
C CYS A 540 14.13 20.11 -10.44
N PHE A 541 14.23 21.39 -10.09
CA PHE A 541 13.43 22.46 -10.65
C PHE A 541 13.69 22.69 -12.15
N LYS A 542 14.95 22.53 -12.60
CA LYS A 542 15.32 22.58 -14.03
C LYS A 542 14.86 21.34 -14.80
N LEU A 543 14.83 20.17 -14.14
CA LEU A 543 14.43 18.90 -14.73
C LEU A 543 12.91 18.77 -14.85
N ARG A 544 12.15 19.17 -13.82
CA ARG A 544 10.69 19.01 -13.69
C ARG A 544 10.19 17.57 -13.92
N PRO A 545 10.66 16.58 -13.15
CA PRO A 545 10.23 15.19 -13.30
C PRO A 545 8.73 15.02 -12.98
N THR A 546 8.17 13.86 -13.29
CA THR A 546 6.80 13.49 -12.89
C THR A 546 6.68 13.44 -11.37
N ILE A 547 7.62 12.73 -10.73
CA ILE A 547 7.76 12.61 -9.28
C ILE A 547 9.22 12.90 -8.91
N THR A 548 9.41 13.69 -7.85
CA THR A 548 10.70 13.87 -7.17
C THR A 548 10.62 13.22 -5.79
N SER A 549 11.56 12.33 -5.49
CA SER A 549 11.72 11.71 -4.17
C SER A 549 13.18 11.82 -3.72
N VAL A 550 13.40 12.20 -2.46
CA VAL A 550 14.73 12.33 -1.88
C VAL A 550 14.80 11.39 -0.67
N GLY A 551 15.68 10.39 -0.74
CA GLY A 551 16.02 9.53 0.39
C GLY A 551 17.33 9.97 1.04
N LEU A 552 17.49 9.66 2.31
CA LEU A 552 18.75 9.81 3.03
C LEU A 552 19.64 8.58 2.85
N LEU A 553 20.93 8.82 2.61
CA LEU A 553 21.93 7.77 2.49
C LEU A 553 21.91 6.91 3.75
N THR A 554 21.66 5.61 3.58
CA THR A 554 21.57 4.67 4.69
C THR A 554 22.51 3.49 4.45
N PRO A 555 23.47 3.21 5.35
CA PRO A 555 24.31 2.02 5.30
C PRO A 555 23.47 0.77 5.57
N LEU A 556 22.89 0.13 4.55
CA LEU A 556 22.10 -1.08 4.75
C LEU A 556 23.01 -2.33 4.91
N PRO A 557 22.67 -3.28 5.79
CA PRO A 557 23.38 -4.56 5.90
C PRO A 557 23.59 -5.21 4.53
N GLY A 558 24.79 -5.72 4.28
CA GLY A 558 25.20 -6.29 3.00
C GLY A 558 25.77 -5.29 1.97
N SER A 559 25.60 -3.98 2.17
CA SER A 559 26.27 -2.97 1.34
C SER A 559 27.73 -2.78 1.74
N LYS A 560 28.59 -2.35 0.80
CA LYS A 560 29.99 -1.99 1.11
C LYS A 560 30.05 -0.78 2.04
N LEU A 561 29.10 0.14 1.90
CA LEU A 561 28.96 1.31 2.77
C LEU A 561 28.74 0.88 4.22
N TYR A 562 27.87 -0.09 4.48
CA TYR A 562 27.64 -0.60 5.83
C TYR A 562 28.89 -1.24 6.44
N GLN A 563 29.56 -2.13 5.69
CA GLN A 563 30.80 -2.75 6.14
C GLN A 563 31.85 -1.69 6.51
N ARG A 564 32.07 -0.72 5.63
CA ARG A 564 33.02 0.38 5.88
C ARG A 564 32.66 1.22 7.10
N MET A 565 31.38 1.58 7.27
CA MET A 565 30.95 2.40 8.41
C MET A 565 31.02 1.62 9.73
N LEU A 566 30.78 0.31 9.70
CA LEU A 566 30.93 -0.58 10.85
C LEU A 566 32.42 -0.72 11.25
N GLU A 567 33.30 -0.99 10.29
CA GLU A 567 34.76 -1.10 10.52
C GLU A 567 35.38 0.20 11.04
N GLN A 568 34.82 1.35 10.66
CA GLN A 568 35.27 2.67 11.10
C GLN A 568 34.62 3.14 12.42
N ASP A 569 33.76 2.33 13.03
CA ASP A 569 32.96 2.68 14.22
C ASP A 569 32.17 4.00 14.05
N LYS A 570 31.62 4.22 12.84
CA LYS A 570 30.87 5.44 12.48
C LYS A 570 29.37 5.27 12.52
N LEU A 571 28.85 4.07 12.79
CA LEU A 571 27.40 3.86 12.88
C LEU A 571 26.89 4.43 14.21
N LEU A 572 25.91 5.32 14.16
CA LEU A 572 25.35 5.96 15.35
C LEU A 572 24.51 4.98 16.19
N ASN A 573 23.94 3.96 15.55
CA ASN A 573 23.16 2.91 16.19
C ASN A 573 22.96 1.72 15.25
N LEU A 574 22.58 0.57 15.83
CA LEU A 574 22.09 -0.62 15.11
C LEU A 574 20.58 -0.81 15.34
N ASN A 575 19.85 0.29 15.52
CA ASN A 575 18.40 0.25 15.65
C ASN A 575 17.78 0.25 14.24
N TRP A 576 17.36 -0.92 13.76
CA TRP A 576 16.87 -1.11 12.39
C TRP A 576 15.64 -0.27 12.03
N SER A 577 14.90 0.22 13.03
CA SER A 577 13.79 1.15 12.80
C SER A 577 14.24 2.52 12.27
N SER A 578 15.52 2.87 12.45
CA SER A 578 16.14 4.07 11.87
C SER A 578 16.72 3.83 10.48
N TYR A 579 16.78 2.59 9.99
CA TYR A 579 17.32 2.24 8.67
C TYR A 579 16.21 2.28 7.60
N SER A 580 15.41 3.34 7.62
CA SER A 580 14.20 3.57 6.80
C SER A 580 14.39 4.53 5.63
N LEU A 581 15.64 4.89 5.30
CA LEU A 581 16.00 5.81 4.23
C LEU A 581 15.56 7.26 4.46
N ASP A 582 15.18 7.61 5.69
CA ASP A 582 14.73 8.94 6.11
C ASP A 582 15.46 9.44 7.37
N GLN A 583 16.49 8.71 7.82
CA GLN A 583 17.35 9.11 8.94
C GLN A 583 18.82 8.93 8.57
N ILE A 584 19.67 9.82 9.09
CA ILE A 584 21.12 9.63 9.08
C ILE A 584 21.48 8.78 10.29
N VAL A 585 22.04 7.60 10.03
CA VAL A 585 22.39 6.59 11.06
C VAL A 585 23.90 6.37 11.19
N PHE A 586 24.70 7.31 10.68
CA PHE A 586 26.15 7.29 10.75
C PHE A 586 26.70 8.70 10.96
N GLU A 587 27.89 8.83 11.51
CA GLU A 587 28.53 10.13 11.75
C GLU A 587 28.79 10.89 10.44
N HIS A 588 28.32 12.14 10.38
CA HIS A 588 28.43 12.97 9.20
C HIS A 588 29.13 14.30 9.50
N LYS A 589 30.32 14.52 8.92
CA LYS A 589 31.16 15.70 9.21
C LYS A 589 30.49 17.06 8.96
N ASN A 590 29.61 17.12 7.96
CA ASN A 590 29.05 18.37 7.44
C ASN A 590 27.54 18.56 7.71
N LEU A 591 26.88 17.59 8.36
CA LEU A 591 25.43 17.59 8.57
C LEU A 591 25.15 17.27 10.04
N ASN A 592 24.23 18.00 10.64
CA ASN A 592 23.70 17.59 11.94
C ASN A 592 22.69 16.46 11.70
N GLU A 593 22.98 15.26 12.21
CA GLU A 593 22.24 14.04 11.88
C GLU A 593 20.82 14.08 12.44
N LYS A 594 20.64 14.61 13.65
CA LYS A 594 19.32 14.78 14.29
C LYS A 594 18.45 15.77 13.52
N LEU A 595 19.00 16.95 13.20
CA LEU A 595 18.30 17.99 12.45
C LEU A 595 17.95 17.50 11.04
N THR A 596 18.88 16.86 10.36
CA THR A 596 18.68 16.35 8.99
C THR A 596 17.61 15.26 8.97
N SER A 597 17.65 14.33 9.94
CA SER A 597 16.62 13.29 10.08
C SER A 597 15.25 13.88 10.40
N PHE A 598 15.19 14.90 11.28
CA PHE A 598 13.95 15.62 11.58
C PHE A 598 13.38 16.32 10.34
N MET A 599 14.25 16.92 9.52
CA MET A 599 13.86 17.63 8.30
C MET A 599 13.57 16.70 7.11
N ALA A 600 13.91 15.41 7.16
CA ALA A 600 13.81 14.50 6.01
C ALA A 600 12.42 14.47 5.36
N TYR A 601 11.37 14.46 6.18
CA TYR A 601 9.99 14.50 5.69
C TYR A 601 9.63 15.85 5.07
N VAL A 602 10.06 16.95 5.70
CA VAL A 602 9.85 18.30 5.20
C VAL A 602 10.55 18.47 3.85
N ILE A 603 11.80 18.01 3.74
CA ILE A 603 12.57 17.98 2.49
C ILE A 603 11.83 17.18 1.43
N THR A 604 11.41 15.96 1.74
CA THR A 604 10.71 15.08 0.79
C THR A 604 9.42 15.72 0.27
N LEU A 605 8.57 16.24 1.16
CA LEU A 605 7.32 16.89 0.78
C LEU A 605 7.57 18.20 0.02
N PHE A 606 8.51 19.03 0.49
CA PHE A 606 8.88 20.27 -0.18
C PHE A 606 9.34 20.00 -1.61
N TYR A 607 10.21 19.03 -1.82
CA TYR A 607 10.69 18.64 -3.15
C TYR A 607 9.56 18.10 -4.01
N PHE A 608 8.72 17.23 -3.45
CA PHE A 608 7.56 16.68 -4.16
C PHE A 608 6.67 17.81 -4.67
N PHE A 609 6.23 18.73 -3.81
CA PHE A 609 5.29 19.80 -4.18
C PHE A 609 5.91 20.93 -5.00
N SER A 610 7.21 21.22 -4.84
CA SER A 610 7.85 22.35 -5.53
C SER A 610 8.53 22.00 -6.86
N THR A 611 8.87 20.73 -7.10
CA THR A 611 9.66 20.33 -8.29
C THR A 611 9.00 19.26 -9.15
N SER A 612 8.09 18.46 -8.58
CA SER A 612 7.40 17.40 -9.34
C SER A 612 6.22 17.98 -10.11
N SER A 613 6.08 17.64 -11.39
CA SER A 613 4.90 18.06 -12.16
C SER A 613 3.60 17.47 -11.61
N PHE A 614 3.62 16.25 -11.05
CA PHE A 614 2.47 15.67 -10.35
C PHE A 614 2.21 16.36 -8.99
N GLY A 615 3.26 16.57 -8.20
CA GLY A 615 3.16 17.24 -6.91
C GLY A 615 2.62 18.66 -7.02
N ILE A 616 3.06 19.44 -8.01
CA ILE A 616 2.52 20.78 -8.28
C ILE A 616 1.02 20.72 -8.58
N LYS A 617 0.56 19.74 -9.38
CA LYS A 617 -0.88 19.55 -9.64
C LYS A 617 -1.65 19.21 -8.36
N CYS A 618 -1.09 18.36 -7.50
CA CYS A 618 -1.68 18.06 -6.19
C CYS A 618 -1.74 19.31 -5.30
N PHE A 619 -0.67 20.10 -5.24
CA PHE A 619 -0.64 21.35 -4.48
C PHE A 619 -1.70 22.33 -4.95
N VAL A 620 -1.82 22.54 -6.26
CA VAL A 620 -2.87 23.40 -6.85
C VAL A 620 -4.26 22.86 -6.54
N ALA A 621 -4.49 21.55 -6.67
CA ALA A 621 -5.77 20.95 -6.33
C ALA A 621 -6.14 21.13 -4.85
N ILE A 622 -5.17 20.97 -3.94
CA ILE A 622 -5.35 21.21 -2.51
C ILE A 622 -5.63 22.69 -2.23
N ALA A 623 -4.85 23.60 -2.82
CA ALA A 623 -5.02 25.04 -2.64
C ALA A 623 -6.38 25.53 -3.16
N VAL A 624 -6.82 25.06 -4.33
CA VAL A 624 -8.15 25.34 -4.86
C VAL A 624 -9.23 24.78 -3.94
N SER A 625 -9.05 23.55 -3.43
CA SER A 625 -10.01 22.95 -2.49
C SER A 625 -10.08 23.74 -1.18
N LEU A 626 -8.94 24.21 -0.65
CA LEU A 626 -8.88 25.05 0.54
C LEU A 626 -9.51 26.43 0.30
N PHE A 627 -9.30 27.04 -0.86
CA PHE A 627 -9.92 28.32 -1.23
C PHE A 627 -11.44 28.21 -1.43
N VAL A 628 -11.95 27.02 -1.80
CA VAL A 628 -13.39 26.74 -1.85
C VAL A 628 -13.96 26.47 -0.44
N VAL A 629 -13.10 26.03 0.50
CA VAL A 629 -13.46 25.69 1.90
C VAL A 629 -13.27 26.87 2.86
N LEU A 630 -12.40 27.82 2.56
CA LEU A 630 -12.33 29.13 3.21
C LEU A 630 -13.47 29.95 2.62
#